data_AF-A0A352RV18-F1
#
_entry.id   AF-A0A352RV18-F1
#
_cell.length_a   1.000
_cell.length_b   1.000
_cell.length_c   1.000
_cell.angle_alpha   90.00
_cell.angle_beta   90.00
_cell.angle_gamma   90.00
#
_symmetry.space_group_name_H-M   'P 1'
#
loop_
_entity.id
_entity.type
_entity.pdbx_description
1 polymer ?
#
loop_
_entity_poly.entity_id
_entity_poly.type
_entity_poly.pdbx_seq_one_letter_code
_entity_poly.pdbx_strand_id
1 'polypeptide(L)' 'TAKGWVVLASDALHYYENLARRNPFPAIYSLEDMLTGYERILALADSEQHIVPGHDPQVCIRYPAAAVGEGDEGFAFRIA' A
#
# COMPACT_ATOMS: atom_id res chain seq x y z
N THR A 1 -6.35 11.20 6.66
CA THR A 1 -5.69 12.42 6.13
C THR A 1 -6.78 13.42 5.74
N ALA A 2 -6.45 14.63 5.28
CA ALA A 2 -7.45 15.55 4.73
C ALA A 2 -8.20 15.00 3.49
N LYS A 3 -7.68 13.93 2.86
CA LYS A 3 -8.26 13.26 1.69
C LYS A 3 -9.11 12.03 2.04
N GLY A 4 -9.15 11.60 3.30
CA GLY A 4 -9.88 10.41 3.77
C GLY A 4 -9.04 9.41 4.56
N TRP A 5 -9.61 8.25 4.85
CA TRP A 5 -8.95 7.11 5.49
C TRP A 5 -8.04 6.39 4.50
N VAL A 6 -6.75 6.38 4.82
CA VAL A 6 -5.70 5.74 4.02
C VAL A 6 -5.20 4.49 4.74
N VAL A 7 -5.09 3.40 4.00
CA VAL A 7 -4.52 2.13 4.48
C VAL A 7 -3.10 1.99 3.95
N LEU A 8 -2.13 1.98 4.86
CA LEU A 8 -0.75 1.58 4.59
C LEU A 8 -0.65 0.07 4.77
N ALA A 9 -0.65 -0.67 3.66
CA ALA A 9 -0.89 -2.11 3.69
C ALA A 9 0.38 -2.94 3.97
N SER A 10 1.58 -2.39 3.77
CA SER A 10 2.84 -3.13 3.96
C SER A 10 2.81 -4.48 3.20
N ASP A 11 3.39 -5.54 3.75
CA ASP A 11 3.41 -6.89 3.14
C ASP A 11 2.02 -7.56 3.07
N ALA A 12 1.00 -7.02 3.74
CA ALA A 12 -0.38 -7.48 3.55
C ALA A 12 -0.91 -7.13 2.14
N LEU A 13 -0.22 -6.26 1.39
CA LEU A 13 -0.41 -6.06 -0.04
C LEU A 13 0.89 -5.59 -0.71
N HIS A 14 1.57 -6.47 -1.44
CA HIS A 14 2.86 -6.13 -2.04
C HIS A 14 2.74 -5.20 -3.26
N TYR A 15 1.81 -5.50 -4.16
CA TYR A 15 1.56 -4.75 -5.39
C TYR A 15 0.08 -4.40 -5.53
N TYR A 16 -0.24 -3.26 -6.15
CA TYR A 16 -1.61 -2.91 -6.52
C TYR A 16 -2.29 -4.02 -7.32
N GLU A 17 -1.53 -4.65 -8.21
CA GLU A 17 -2.02 -5.73 -9.07
C GLU A 17 -2.41 -6.99 -8.27
N ASN A 18 -1.77 -7.25 -7.12
CA ASN A 18 -2.15 -8.41 -6.31
C ASN A 18 -3.58 -8.27 -5.79
N LEU A 19 -3.97 -7.06 -5.37
CA LEU A 19 -5.34 -6.76 -4.96
C LEU A 19 -6.30 -6.87 -6.16
N ALA A 20 -5.97 -6.19 -7.26
CA ALA A 20 -6.81 -6.12 -8.45
C ALA A 20 -7.09 -7.49 -9.09
N ARG A 21 -6.08 -8.38 -9.12
CA ARG A 21 -6.20 -9.74 -9.68
C ARG A 21 -6.55 -10.79 -8.64
N ARG A 22 -6.66 -10.43 -7.37
CA ARG A 22 -6.75 -11.36 -6.23
C ARG A 22 -5.71 -12.48 -6.32
N ASN A 23 -4.49 -12.11 -6.69
CA ASN A 23 -3.36 -13.01 -6.85
C ASN A 23 -2.23 -12.56 -5.92
N PRO A 24 -2.17 -13.10 -4.69
CA PRO A 24 -1.17 -12.67 -3.71
C PRO A 24 0.27 -12.92 -4.14
N PHE A 25 1.19 -12.16 -3.54
CA PHE A 25 2.61 -12.47 -3.64
C PHE A 25 2.87 -13.88 -3.06
N PRO A 26 3.79 -14.69 -3.62
CA PRO A 26 3.91 -16.10 -3.22
C PRO A 26 4.45 -16.34 -1.81
N ALA A 27 5.19 -15.39 -1.23
CA ALA A 27 5.78 -15.53 0.10
C ALA A 27 4.74 -15.25 1.21
N ILE A 28 3.77 -16.15 1.33
CA ILE A 28 2.66 -16.05 2.29
C ILE A 28 2.55 -17.32 3.13
N TYR A 29 2.02 -17.18 4.34
CA TYR A 29 1.73 -18.31 5.21
C TYR A 29 0.43 -19.02 4.83
N SER A 30 -0.61 -18.25 4.49
CA SER A 30 -1.97 -18.73 4.22
C SER A 30 -2.60 -17.91 3.09
N LEU A 31 -3.05 -18.58 2.04
CA LEU A 31 -3.74 -17.94 0.91
C LEU A 31 -5.11 -17.40 1.33
N GLU A 32 -5.83 -18.15 2.15
CA GLU A 32 -7.17 -17.78 2.62
C GLU A 32 -7.12 -16.51 3.50
N ASP A 33 -6.17 -16.46 4.44
CA ASP A 33 -6.02 -15.29 5.31
C ASP A 33 -5.60 -14.05 4.50
N MET A 34 -4.77 -14.22 3.47
CA MET A 34 -4.38 -13.11 2.60
C MET A 34 -5.54 -12.56 1.77
N LEU A 35 -6.38 -13.44 1.21
CA LEU A 35 -7.58 -13.01 0.46
C LEU A 35 -8.61 -12.33 1.37
N THR A 36 -8.78 -12.82 2.60
CA THR A 36 -9.60 -12.16 3.62
C THR A 36 -8.99 -10.81 4.03
N GLY A 37 -7.66 -10.74 4.12
CA GLY A 37 -6.92 -9.50 4.34
C GLY A 37 -7.19 -8.44 3.28
N TYR A 38 -7.27 -8.83 2.00
CA TYR A 38 -7.63 -7.92 0.90
C TYR A 38 -9.01 -7.30 1.07
N GLU A 39 -9.99 -8.10 1.50
CA GLU A 39 -11.34 -7.60 1.78
C GLU A 39 -11.35 -6.63 2.95
N ARG A 40 -10.57 -6.90 4.00
CA ARG A 40 -10.38 -5.99 5.12
C ARG A 40 -9.72 -4.68 4.71
N ILE A 41 -8.69 -4.72 3.86
CA ILE A 41 -8.02 -3.53 3.32
C ILE A 41 -9.03 -2.65 2.56
N LEU A 42 -9.82 -3.25 1.67
CA LEU A 42 -10.85 -2.55 0.89
C LEU A 42 -11.93 -1.93 1.78
N ALA A 43 -12.34 -2.61 2.85
CA ALA A 43 -13.35 -2.11 3.78
C ALA A 43 -12.85 -0.97 4.69
N LEU A 44 -11.54 -0.91 4.96
CA LEU A 44 -10.92 0.11 5.82
C LEU A 44 -10.55 1.39 5.07
N ALA A 45 -10.31 1.29 3.76
CA ALA A 45 -9.97 2.43 2.92
C ALA A 45 -11.24 3.12 2.40
N ASP A 46 -11.25 4.45 2.34
CA ASP A 46 -12.40 5.18 1.76
C ASP A 46 -12.56 4.91 0.25
N SER A 47 -11.48 4.52 -0.43
CA SER A 47 -11.50 4.04 -1.82
C SER A 47 -10.21 3.28 -2.14
N GLU A 48 -10.16 2.58 -3.27
CA GLU A 48 -8.92 1.92 -3.74
C GLU A 48 -7.74 2.88 -3.93
N GLN A 49 -8.01 4.17 -4.21
CA GLN A 49 -6.96 5.20 -4.32
C GLN A 49 -6.33 5.55 -2.97
N HIS A 50 -6.96 5.14 -1.87
CA HIS A 50 -6.46 5.32 -0.50
C HIS A 50 -5.73 4.10 0.04
N ILE A 51 -5.36 3.14 -0.81
CA ILE A 51 -4.53 1.99 -0.44
C ILE A 51 -3.10 2.23 -0.93
N VAL A 52 -2.13 2.02 -0.05
CA VAL A 52 -0.71 2.07 -0.38
C VAL A 52 -0.09 0.69 -0.12
N PRO A 53 0.35 -0.02 -1.17
CA PRO A 53 1.00 -1.32 -1.04
C PRO A 53 2.44 -1.16 -0.52
N GLY A 54 3.05 -2.26 -0.05
CA GLY A 54 4.39 -2.24 0.54
C GLY A 54 5.53 -2.04 -0.47
N HIS A 55 5.47 -2.69 -1.63
CA HIS A 55 6.65 -2.85 -2.51
C HIS A 55 6.41 -2.45 -3.96
N ASP A 56 5.25 -1.88 -4.27
CA ASP A 56 4.94 -1.49 -5.64
C ASP A 56 5.72 -0.24 -6.05
N PRO A 57 6.57 -0.28 -7.10
CA PRO A 57 7.29 0.90 -7.59
C PRO A 57 6.35 2.03 -8.04
N GLN A 58 5.08 1.73 -8.33
CA GLN A 58 4.07 2.73 -8.64
C GLN A 58 3.83 3.71 -7.47
N VAL A 59 4.15 3.34 -6.23
CA VAL A 59 4.07 4.26 -5.08
C VAL A 59 4.97 5.48 -5.31
N CYS A 60 6.20 5.28 -5.81
CA CYS A 60 7.15 6.34 -6.11
C CYS A 60 6.69 7.26 -7.25
N ILE A 61 5.77 6.79 -8.10
CA ILE A 61 5.20 7.55 -9.22
C ILE A 61 3.94 8.30 -8.78
N ARG A 62 3.12 7.68 -7.92
CA ARG A 62 1.81 8.20 -7.49
C ARG A 62 1.92 9.24 -6.39
N TYR A 63 2.93 9.16 -5.53
CA TYR A 63 3.11 10.07 -4.40
C TYR A 63 4.36 10.92 -4.59
N PRO A 64 4.29 12.25 -4.36
CA PRO A 64 5.47 13.09 -4.43
C PRO A 64 6.45 12.73 -3.32
N ALA A 65 7.75 12.87 -3.59
CA ALA A 65 8.77 12.77 -2.56
C ALA A 65 8.45 13.76 -1.42
N ALA A 66 8.55 13.29 -0.19
CA ALA A 66 8.50 14.16 0.98
C ALA A 66 9.82 14.94 1.06
N ALA A 67 9.77 16.16 1.59
CA ALA A 67 10.98 16.88 1.92
C ALA A 67 11.72 16.09 3.02
N VAL A 68 12.94 15.67 2.71
CA VAL A 68 13.88 15.08 3.67
C VAL A 68 14.95 16.13 3.98
N GLY A 69 15.38 16.20 5.24
CA GLY A 69 16.41 17.13 5.68
C GLY A 69 17.81 16.72 5.20
N GLU A 70 18.75 17.67 5.23
CA GLU A 70 20.16 17.33 5.02
C GLU A 70 20.62 16.32 6.09
N GLY A 71 21.10 15.15 5.64
CA GLY A 71 21.57 14.07 6.51
C GLY A 71 20.56 12.94 6.76
N ASP A 72 19.33 13.05 6.25
CA ASP A 72 18.36 11.95 6.32
C ASP A 72 18.74 10.81 5.35
N GLU A 73 18.77 9.58 5.86
CA GLU A 73 18.98 8.38 5.04
C GLU A 73 17.63 7.80 4.59
N GLY A 74 17.52 7.43 3.30
CA GLY A 74 16.36 6.72 2.75
C GLY A 74 15.44 7.57 1.86
N PHE A 75 14.26 7.03 1.57
CA PHE A 75 13.25 7.67 0.73
C PHE A 75 11.95 7.84 1.53
N ALA A 76 11.37 9.03 1.45
CA ALA A 76 10.08 9.33 2.05
C ALA A 76 9.15 9.91 0.98
N PHE A 77 7.86 9.55 1.05
CA PHE A 77 6.84 10.02 0.13
C PHE A 77 5.67 10.61 0.91
N ARG A 78 5.10 11.70 0.40
CA ARG A 78 3.98 12.36 1.05
C ARG A 78 2.67 11.68 0.65
N ILE A 79 2.11 10.93 1.59
CA ILE A 79 0.81 10.30 1.45
C ILE A 79 -0.26 11.30 1.89
N ALA A 80 -0.91 11.92 0.89
CA ALA A 80 -1.83 13.07 0.96
C ALA A 80 -1.16 14.44 1.06
#